data_AF-A0A9P4PU47-F1
#
_entry.id   AF-A0A9P4PU47-F1
#
_cell.length_a   1.000
_cell.length_b   1.000
_cell.length_c   1.000
_cell.angle_alpha   90.00
_cell.angle_beta   90.00
_cell.angle_gamma   90.00
#
_symmetry.space_group_name_H-M   'P 1'
#
loop_
_entity.id
_entity.type
_entity.pdbx_description
1 polymer ?
#
loop_
_entity_poly.entity_id
_entity_poly.type
_entity_poly.pdbx_seq_one_letter_code
_entity_poly.pdbx_strand_id
1 'polypeptide(L)'
;FLCMNDEFEVCRTGQTTIDLSRKVISDHFGRNKACTRLITDWPLFCRKHYQRATYNQKLWQARKITLILRQFNIIEAQFPGTMYTVALKKSEEQRLNTFSRKLAAGKTELESAAMVAPAEKAKHFEAPVNVLREVEQLNYLGENKTKAEAEAAVNTIRDMLESGDTSQVPAIEFLPQLDAFGNPYDTKDHRKSPKKSSKKSSARVSKKGAITK
;
A
#
# COMPACT_ATOMS: atom_id res chain seq x y z
N PHE A 1 -19.14 -12.44 12.13
CA PHE A 1 -17.69 -12.49 11.86
C PHE A 1 -16.96 -12.75 13.16
N LEU A 2 -15.76 -13.32 13.12
CA LEU A 2 -14.92 -13.47 14.31
C LEU A 2 -13.91 -12.31 14.36
N CYS A 3 -13.88 -11.58 15.48
CA CYS A 3 -12.98 -10.44 15.64
C CYS A 3 -11.60 -10.92 16.07
N MET A 4 -10.57 -10.66 15.26
CA MET A 4 -9.17 -11.08 15.47
C MET A 4 -8.34 -10.07 16.26
N ASN A 5 -8.98 -9.25 17.11
CA ASN A 5 -8.26 -8.32 17.98
C ASN A 5 -7.46 -9.04 19.07
N ASP A 6 -7.81 -10.25 19.40
CA ASP A 6 -7.00 -11.12 20.23
C ASP A 6 -7.13 -12.51 19.61
N GLU A 7 -6.02 -13.23 19.50
CA GLU A 7 -6.01 -14.58 18.94
C GLU A 7 -6.36 -15.63 20.00
N PHE A 8 -6.24 -15.26 21.28
CA PHE A 8 -6.49 -16.14 22.43
C PHE A 8 -7.83 -15.83 23.11
N GLU A 9 -8.37 -14.63 22.93
CA GLU A 9 -9.64 -14.23 23.55
C GLU A 9 -10.79 -14.00 22.56
N VAL A 10 -11.97 -14.47 22.94
CA VAL A 10 -13.21 -14.16 22.20
C VAL A 10 -13.62 -12.71 22.46
N CYS A 11 -13.91 -11.99 21.38
CA CYS A 11 -14.38 -10.61 21.45
C CYS A 11 -15.70 -10.46 22.23
N ARG A 12 -15.66 -9.69 23.33
CA ARG A 12 -16.82 -9.42 24.21
C ARG A 12 -17.46 -8.04 24.01
N THR A 13 -17.21 -7.37 22.88
CA THR A 13 -17.75 -6.02 22.63
C THR A 13 -19.21 -5.99 22.22
N GLY A 14 -19.81 -7.15 21.92
CA GLY A 14 -21.17 -7.27 21.37
C GLY A 14 -21.29 -6.95 19.87
N GLN A 15 -20.19 -6.56 19.21
CA GLN A 15 -20.18 -6.25 17.78
C GLN A 15 -19.81 -7.47 16.95
N THR A 16 -20.80 -8.26 16.54
CA THR A 16 -20.63 -9.58 15.91
C THR A 16 -20.99 -9.63 14.42
N THR A 17 -21.59 -8.56 13.88
CA THR A 17 -22.09 -8.46 12.50
C THR A 17 -21.03 -7.89 11.54
N ILE A 18 -21.01 -8.36 10.29
CA ILE A 18 -19.91 -8.08 9.34
C ILE A 18 -19.81 -6.59 8.96
N ASP A 19 -20.92 -5.86 8.96
CA ASP A 19 -21.02 -4.41 8.76
C ASP A 19 -20.26 -3.61 9.84
N LEU A 20 -20.19 -4.14 11.06
CA LEU A 20 -19.42 -3.57 12.17
C LEU A 20 -17.95 -4.02 12.18
N SER A 21 -17.54 -4.86 11.23
CA SER A 21 -16.15 -5.28 11.08
C SER A 21 -15.30 -4.27 10.29
N ARG A 22 -13.99 -4.37 10.45
CA ARG A 22 -13.00 -3.55 9.75
C ARG A 22 -11.86 -4.45 9.28
N LYS A 23 -11.60 -4.44 7.97
CA LYS A 23 -10.33 -4.93 7.40
C LYS A 23 -9.23 -3.97 7.83
N VAL A 24 -8.36 -4.40 8.75
CA VAL A 24 -7.49 -3.45 9.47
C VAL A 24 -6.18 -3.10 8.76
N ILE A 25 -5.75 -3.93 7.81
CA ILE A 25 -4.51 -3.78 7.03
C ILE A 25 -4.71 -3.86 5.51
N SER A 26 -5.96 -3.97 5.04
CA SER A 26 -6.21 -4.19 3.62
C SER A 26 -5.71 -3.04 2.73
N ASP A 27 -5.55 -1.83 3.26
CA ASP A 27 -4.96 -0.72 2.52
C ASP A 27 -3.49 -0.96 2.15
N HIS A 28 -2.74 -1.74 2.92
CA HIS A 28 -1.39 -2.18 2.54
C HIS A 28 -1.36 -3.26 1.46
N PHE A 29 -2.51 -3.84 1.12
CA PHE A 29 -2.62 -4.77 0.00
C PHE A 29 -3.41 -4.16 -1.16
N GLY A 30 -3.90 -2.91 -1.02
CA GLY A 30 -4.71 -2.23 -2.02
C GLY A 30 -6.21 -2.51 -1.91
N ARG A 31 -6.81 -2.37 -0.72
CA ARG A 31 -8.23 -2.53 -0.29
C ARG A 31 -9.35 -2.64 -1.36
N ASN A 32 -9.30 -1.83 -2.42
CA ASN A 32 -10.34 -1.75 -3.47
C ASN A 32 -9.85 -2.14 -4.87
N LYS A 33 -8.60 -2.60 -5.00
CA LYS A 33 -7.98 -2.99 -6.26
C LYS A 33 -8.43 -4.39 -6.65
N ALA A 34 -8.60 -4.62 -7.95
CA ALA A 34 -9.11 -5.88 -8.50
C ALA A 34 -8.34 -7.11 -7.99
N CYS A 35 -7.01 -7.03 -7.91
CA CYS A 35 -6.14 -8.10 -7.41
C CYS A 35 -6.45 -8.55 -5.97
N THR A 36 -7.07 -7.70 -5.14
CA THR A 36 -7.40 -8.04 -3.74
C THR A 36 -8.83 -8.49 -3.52
N ARG A 37 -9.68 -8.46 -4.56
CA ARG A 37 -11.08 -8.91 -4.44
C ARG A 37 -11.20 -10.39 -4.16
N LEU A 38 -10.23 -11.18 -4.62
CA LEU A 38 -10.22 -12.63 -4.47
C LEU A 38 -9.73 -13.09 -3.09
N ILE A 39 -9.02 -12.22 -2.34
CA ILE A 39 -8.61 -12.52 -0.97
C ILE A 39 -9.85 -12.54 -0.07
N THR A 40 -10.17 -13.71 0.46
CA THR A 40 -11.37 -13.93 1.27
C THR A 40 -11.08 -13.80 2.76
N ASP A 41 -9.89 -14.21 3.19
CA ASP A 41 -9.47 -14.16 4.59
C ASP A 41 -8.67 -12.90 4.90
N TRP A 42 -9.26 -12.04 5.73
CA TRP A 42 -8.70 -10.77 6.17
C TRP A 42 -8.73 -10.72 7.69
N PRO A 43 -7.73 -10.12 8.34
CA PRO A 43 -7.82 -9.82 9.76
C PRO A 43 -8.92 -8.78 9.99
N LEU A 44 -10.06 -9.26 10.48
CA LEU A 44 -11.24 -8.45 10.77
C LEU A 44 -11.26 -8.10 12.25
N PHE A 45 -11.30 -6.81 12.55
CA PHE A 45 -11.55 -6.34 13.92
C PHE A 45 -12.97 -5.78 14.00
N CYS A 46 -13.62 -5.91 15.15
CA CYS A 46 -14.82 -5.12 15.40
C CYS A 46 -14.46 -3.63 15.49
N ARG A 47 -15.45 -2.75 15.22
CA ARG A 47 -15.25 -1.30 15.23
C ARG A 47 -14.61 -0.80 16.54
N LYS A 48 -15.06 -1.29 17.69
CA LYS A 48 -14.59 -0.88 19.02
C LYS A 48 -13.15 -1.32 19.27
N HIS A 49 -12.79 -2.55 18.91
CA HIS A 49 -11.42 -3.03 19.06
C HIS A 49 -10.46 -2.33 18.11
N TYR A 50 -10.86 -2.09 16.87
CA TYR A 50 -10.05 -1.28 15.96
C TYR A 50 -9.76 0.11 16.54
N GLN A 51 -10.78 0.81 17.04
CA GLN A 51 -10.59 2.12 17.69
C GLN A 51 -9.63 2.03 18.89
N ARG A 52 -9.82 1.06 19.79
CA ARG A 52 -8.97 0.89 20.97
C ARG A 52 -7.53 0.53 20.61
N ALA A 53 -7.33 -0.35 19.63
CA ALA A 53 -6.01 -0.74 19.16
C ALA A 53 -5.23 0.47 18.65
N THR A 54 -5.90 1.41 17.98
CA THR A 54 -5.28 2.63 17.45
C THR A 54 -4.97 3.73 18.49
N TYR A 55 -5.38 3.58 19.76
CA TYR A 55 -5.10 4.59 20.78
C TYR A 55 -3.62 4.65 21.16
N ASN A 56 -2.96 3.49 21.27
CA ASN A 56 -1.53 3.43 21.44
C ASN A 56 -0.89 3.24 20.06
N GLN A 57 -0.45 4.35 19.46
CA GLN A 57 0.06 4.34 18.10
C GLN A 57 1.31 3.45 17.95
N LYS A 58 2.24 3.45 18.90
CA LYS A 58 3.45 2.61 18.84
C LYS A 58 3.08 1.12 18.84
N LEU A 59 2.25 0.68 19.79
CA LEU A 59 1.77 -0.70 19.85
C LEU A 59 0.94 -1.08 18.61
N TRP A 60 0.13 -0.15 18.10
CA TRP A 60 -0.64 -0.37 16.89
C TRP A 60 0.24 -0.62 15.68
N GLN A 61 1.30 0.16 15.48
CA GLN A 61 2.17 -0.01 14.32
C GLN A 61 2.97 -1.32 14.39
N ALA A 62 3.47 -1.68 15.57
CA ALA A 62 4.10 -2.99 15.79
C ALA A 62 3.12 -4.14 15.48
N ARG A 63 1.88 -4.04 15.99
CA ARG A 63 0.83 -5.01 15.68
C ARG A 63 0.48 -5.04 14.19
N LYS A 64 0.46 -3.89 13.52
CA LYS A 64 0.16 -3.78 12.09
C LYS A 64 1.20 -4.52 11.26
N ILE A 65 2.48 -4.41 11.60
CA ILE A 65 3.57 -5.20 10.99
C ILE A 65 3.28 -6.70 11.10
N THR A 66 2.97 -7.20 12.31
CA THR A 66 2.63 -8.61 12.52
C THR A 66 1.46 -9.07 11.66
N LEU A 67 0.41 -8.24 11.55
CA LEU A 67 -0.75 -8.55 10.72
C LEU A 67 -0.42 -8.56 9.21
N ILE A 68 0.45 -7.67 8.74
CA ILE A 68 0.91 -7.66 7.34
C ILE A 68 1.70 -8.93 7.03
N LEU A 69 2.66 -9.30 7.90
CA LEU A 69 3.44 -10.53 7.75
C LEU A 69 2.54 -11.78 7.75
N ARG A 70 1.57 -11.84 8.67
CA ARG A 70 0.58 -12.93 8.69
C ARG A 70 -0.26 -12.96 7.42
N GLN A 71 -0.63 -11.81 6.86
CA GLN A 71 -1.43 -11.75 5.65
C GLN A 71 -0.67 -12.32 4.44
N PHE A 72 0.65 -12.19 4.35
CA PHE A 72 1.43 -12.87 3.32
C PHE A 72 1.30 -14.38 3.41
N ASN A 73 1.30 -14.96 4.62
CA ASN A 73 1.07 -16.41 4.80
C ASN A 73 -0.32 -16.84 4.35
N ILE A 74 -1.34 -16.02 4.63
CA ILE A 74 -2.73 -16.27 4.19
C ILE A 74 -2.81 -16.22 2.66
N ILE A 75 -2.23 -15.20 2.03
CA ILE A 75 -2.22 -15.06 0.57
C ILE A 75 -1.46 -16.23 -0.07
N GLU A 76 -0.31 -16.62 0.47
CA GLU A 76 0.46 -17.77 -0.03
C GLU A 76 -0.31 -19.08 0.08
N ALA A 77 -1.03 -19.30 1.18
CA ALA A 77 -1.86 -20.49 1.35
C ALA A 77 -3.05 -20.51 0.38
N GLN A 78 -3.64 -19.34 0.09
CA GLN A 78 -4.77 -19.21 -0.83
C GLN A 78 -4.33 -19.24 -2.30
N PHE A 79 -3.17 -18.68 -2.61
CA PHE A 79 -2.62 -18.49 -3.94
C PHE A 79 -1.10 -18.80 -3.93
N PRO A 80 -0.71 -20.09 -3.97
CA PRO A 80 0.69 -20.49 -3.88
C PRO A 80 1.55 -19.91 -5.00
N GLY A 81 2.75 -19.45 -4.67
CA GLY A 81 3.68 -18.85 -5.65
C GLY A 81 3.30 -17.42 -6.07
N THR A 82 2.48 -16.72 -5.28
CA THR A 82 2.12 -15.32 -5.58
C THR A 82 3.33 -14.41 -5.49
N MET A 83 3.52 -13.60 -6.52
CA MET A 83 4.43 -12.46 -6.51
C MET A 83 3.69 -11.16 -6.22
N TYR A 84 4.42 -10.11 -5.90
CA TYR A 84 3.89 -8.83 -5.47
C TYR A 84 4.46 -7.69 -6.30
N THR A 85 3.62 -6.71 -6.56
CA THR A 85 4.07 -5.35 -6.89
C THR A 85 4.15 -4.56 -5.59
N VAL A 86 5.36 -4.22 -5.18
CA VAL A 86 5.62 -3.38 -4.01
C VAL A 86 5.71 -1.94 -4.48
N ALA A 87 4.83 -1.08 -3.99
CA ALA A 87 4.77 0.31 -4.42
C ALA A 87 4.45 1.24 -3.26
N LEU A 88 5.06 2.42 -3.26
CA LEU A 88 4.59 3.52 -2.43
C LEU A 88 3.27 4.05 -2.98
N LYS A 89 2.39 4.54 -2.10
CA LYS A 89 1.23 5.33 -2.55
C LYS A 89 1.72 6.57 -3.28
N LYS A 90 0.92 7.02 -4.25
CA LYS A 90 1.24 8.13 -5.16
C LYS A 90 1.78 9.39 -4.44
N SER A 91 1.27 9.72 -3.26
CA SER A 91 1.76 10.86 -2.48
C SER A 91 3.22 10.68 -2.03
N GLU A 92 3.56 9.51 -1.49
CA GLU A 92 4.93 9.18 -1.06
C GLU A 92 5.87 9.03 -2.26
N GLU A 93 5.40 8.39 -3.32
CA GLU A 93 6.13 8.27 -4.59
C GLU A 93 6.46 9.65 -5.19
N GLN A 94 5.51 10.60 -5.14
CA GLN A 94 5.75 11.97 -5.61
C GLN A 94 6.76 12.73 -4.73
N ARG A 95 6.75 12.50 -3.42
CA ARG A 95 7.74 13.09 -2.50
C ARG A 95 9.14 12.54 -2.78
N LEU A 96 9.29 11.22 -2.91
CA LEU A 96 10.55 10.57 -3.25
C LEU A 96 11.08 11.03 -4.64
N ASN A 97 10.23 11.05 -5.67
CA ASN A 97 10.59 11.56 -6.98
C ASN A 97 10.98 13.04 -6.97
N THR A 98 10.35 13.85 -6.11
CA THR A 98 10.73 15.27 -5.96
C THR A 98 12.10 15.39 -5.31
N PHE A 99 12.37 14.61 -4.26
CA PHE A 99 13.68 14.53 -3.64
C PHE A 99 14.77 14.14 -4.64
N SER A 100 14.59 13.04 -5.39
CA SER A 100 15.56 12.56 -6.39
C SER A 100 15.82 13.59 -7.49
N ARG A 101 14.79 14.32 -7.95
CA ARG A 101 14.96 15.42 -8.91
C ARG A 101 15.76 16.59 -8.34
N LYS A 102 15.66 16.89 -7.05
CA LYS A 102 16.44 17.96 -6.41
C LYS A 102 17.91 17.59 -6.26
N LEU A 103 18.19 16.33 -5.91
CA LEU A 103 19.57 15.81 -5.92
C LEU A 103 20.17 15.87 -7.32
N ALA A 104 19.44 15.42 -8.35
CA ALA A 104 19.90 15.50 -9.73
C ALA A 104 20.13 16.94 -10.23
N ALA A 105 19.43 17.92 -9.64
CA ALA A 105 19.63 19.34 -9.91
C ALA A 105 20.82 19.97 -9.13
N GLY A 106 21.63 19.15 -8.44
CA GLY A 106 22.84 19.59 -7.74
C GLY A 106 22.60 20.14 -6.33
N LYS A 107 21.41 19.97 -5.75
CA LYS A 107 21.15 20.35 -4.35
C LYS A 107 21.74 19.32 -3.40
N THR A 108 22.08 19.77 -2.19
CA THR A 108 22.55 18.86 -1.14
C THR A 108 21.43 17.94 -0.64
N GLU A 109 21.79 16.85 0.03
CA GLU A 109 20.79 15.94 0.65
C GLU A 109 19.94 16.65 1.70
N LEU A 110 20.56 17.48 2.55
CA LEU A 110 19.86 18.19 3.61
C LEU A 110 18.83 19.19 3.05
N GLU A 111 19.21 19.96 2.03
CA GLU A 111 18.30 20.89 1.37
C GLU A 111 17.16 20.17 0.65
N SER A 112 17.48 19.06 -0.03
CA SER A 112 16.49 18.26 -0.75
C SER A 112 15.50 17.62 0.22
N ALA A 113 15.98 17.12 1.35
CA ALA A 113 15.16 16.50 2.39
C ALA A 113 14.24 17.53 3.07
N ALA A 114 14.76 18.72 3.36
CA ALA A 114 13.98 19.82 3.94
C ALA A 114 12.82 20.25 3.01
N MET A 115 13.01 20.21 1.69
CA MET A 115 11.96 20.58 0.71
C MET A 115 10.81 19.58 0.62
N VAL A 116 11.02 18.33 1.03
CA VAL A 116 9.99 17.28 1.02
C VAL A 116 9.67 16.78 2.43
N ALA A 117 10.07 17.53 3.45
CA ALA A 117 9.84 17.18 4.84
C ALA A 117 8.33 16.97 5.10
N PRO A 118 7.95 16.01 5.97
CA PRO A 118 6.55 15.81 6.34
C PRO A 118 5.91 17.12 6.79
N ALA A 119 4.73 17.45 6.29
CA ALA A 119 4.06 18.68 6.70
C ALA A 119 3.56 18.58 8.16
N GLU A 120 3.83 19.60 8.99
CA GLU A 120 3.48 19.61 10.42
C GLU A 120 1.98 19.37 10.69
N LYS A 121 1.11 19.80 9.76
CA LYS A 121 -0.35 19.64 9.84
C LYS A 121 -0.91 18.83 8.67
N ALA A 122 -0.17 17.82 8.22
CA ALA A 122 -0.65 16.91 7.19
C ALA A 122 -1.92 16.17 7.66
N LYS A 123 -2.91 16.05 6.76
CA LYS A 123 -4.12 15.25 7.01
C LYS A 123 -3.81 13.75 7.16
N HIS A 124 -2.73 13.31 6.54
CA HIS A 124 -2.27 11.92 6.53
C HIS A 124 -0.82 11.87 6.95
N PHE A 125 -0.42 10.75 7.57
CA PHE A 125 0.97 10.52 7.90
C PHE A 125 1.82 10.50 6.62
N GLU A 126 2.94 11.20 6.67
CA GLU A 126 3.97 11.25 5.64
C GLU A 126 5.26 10.74 6.27
N ALA A 127 5.83 9.68 5.71
CA ALA A 127 7.07 9.11 6.26
C ALA A 127 8.26 10.06 6.02
N PRO A 128 9.28 10.07 6.89
CA PRO A 128 10.54 10.74 6.59
C PRO A 128 11.14 10.25 5.26
N VAL A 129 11.72 11.16 4.46
CA VAL A 129 12.16 10.80 3.09
C VAL A 129 13.30 9.78 3.09
N ASN A 130 14.15 9.78 4.11
CA ASN A 130 15.21 8.78 4.31
C ASN A 130 14.63 7.36 4.42
N VAL A 131 13.48 7.19 5.08
CA VAL A 131 12.78 5.90 5.18
C VAL A 131 12.29 5.44 3.81
N LEU A 132 11.73 6.34 3.00
CA LEU A 132 11.30 6.02 1.63
C LEU A 132 12.48 5.66 0.73
N ARG A 133 13.59 6.38 0.88
CA ARG A 133 14.81 6.18 0.12
C ARG A 133 15.47 4.84 0.44
N GLU A 134 15.52 4.46 1.71
CA GLU A 134 16.06 3.16 2.13
C GLU A 134 15.26 2.01 1.48
N VAL A 135 13.93 2.10 1.47
CA VAL A 135 13.06 1.09 0.83
C VAL A 135 13.31 1.01 -0.68
N GLU A 136 13.55 2.14 -1.35
CA GLU A 136 13.93 2.18 -2.77
C GLU A 136 15.34 1.60 -3.01
N GLN A 137 16.32 1.97 -2.20
CA GLN A 137 17.72 1.58 -2.33
C GLN A 137 17.93 0.07 -2.09
N LEU A 138 17.18 -0.52 -1.17
CA LEU A 138 17.17 -1.96 -0.93
C LEU A 138 16.41 -2.73 -2.03
N ASN A 139 15.99 -2.05 -3.10
CA ASN A 139 15.31 -2.62 -4.25
C ASN A 139 14.05 -3.40 -3.84
N TYR A 140 13.32 -2.92 -2.83
CA TYR A 140 12.06 -3.54 -2.46
C TYR A 140 10.93 -3.12 -3.39
N LEU A 141 10.99 -1.92 -3.98
CA LEU A 141 9.97 -1.40 -4.88
C LEU A 141 9.99 -2.09 -6.26
N GLY A 142 8.82 -2.13 -6.92
CA GLY A 142 8.65 -2.65 -8.26
C GLY A 142 7.83 -3.93 -8.33
N GLU A 143 7.81 -4.54 -9.51
CA GLU A 143 7.04 -5.75 -9.85
C GLU A 143 7.82 -7.03 -9.56
N ASN A 144 7.09 -8.17 -9.57
CA ASN A 144 7.64 -9.52 -9.48
C ASN A 144 8.45 -9.79 -8.20
N LYS A 145 8.12 -9.11 -7.09
CA LYS A 145 8.74 -9.37 -5.80
C LYS A 145 8.18 -10.65 -5.22
N THR A 146 9.05 -11.56 -4.83
CA THR A 146 8.69 -12.77 -4.09
C THR A 146 8.09 -12.41 -2.74
N LYS A 147 7.36 -13.36 -2.14
CA LYS A 147 6.91 -13.24 -0.74
C LYS A 147 8.07 -12.88 0.20
N ALA A 148 9.21 -13.54 0.06
CA ALA A 148 10.37 -13.31 0.91
C ALA A 148 10.93 -11.88 0.78
N GLU A 149 10.99 -11.33 -0.43
CA GLU A 149 11.41 -9.94 -0.64
C GLU A 149 10.39 -8.93 -0.09
N ALA A 150 9.09 -9.22 -0.22
CA ALA A 150 8.04 -8.39 0.36
C ALA A 150 8.06 -8.42 1.90
N GLU A 151 8.29 -9.60 2.50
CA GLU A 151 8.50 -9.75 3.94
C GLU A 151 9.77 -9.04 4.42
N ALA A 152 10.86 -9.11 3.65
CA ALA A 152 12.09 -8.37 3.94
C ALA A 152 11.83 -6.85 3.97
N ALA A 153 11.05 -6.31 3.03
CA ALA A 153 10.64 -4.90 3.04
C ALA A 153 9.88 -4.53 4.32
N VAL A 154 8.97 -5.40 4.77
CA VAL A 154 8.19 -5.18 6.01
C VAL A 154 9.08 -5.28 7.26
N ASN A 155 10.03 -6.21 7.28
CA ASN A 155 10.98 -6.36 8.38
C ASN A 155 11.92 -5.14 8.48
N THR A 156 12.40 -4.60 7.36
CA THR A 156 13.18 -3.36 7.36
C THR A 156 12.37 -2.18 7.94
N ILE A 157 11.09 -2.07 7.58
CA ILE A 157 10.20 -1.05 8.16
C ILE A 157 9.97 -1.27 9.66
N ARG A 158 9.88 -2.52 10.12
CA ARG A 158 9.82 -2.85 11.55
C ARG A 158 11.05 -2.32 12.28
N ASP A 159 12.23 -2.58 11.75
CA ASP A 159 13.48 -2.18 12.37
C ASP A 159 13.57 -0.64 12.44
N MET A 160 13.09 0.08 11.42
CA MET A 160 12.95 1.55 11.42
C MET A 160 11.91 2.09 12.43
N LEU A 161 10.86 1.33 12.73
CA LEU A 161 9.89 1.68 13.78
C LEU A 161 10.50 1.50 15.18
N GLU A 162 11.36 0.49 15.35
CA GLU A 162 12.05 0.18 16.60
C GLU A 162 13.19 1.16 16.89
N SER A 163 13.96 1.55 15.86
CA SER A 163 15.01 2.58 15.95
C SER A 163 14.45 4.00 16.13
N GLY A 164 13.19 4.22 15.74
CA GLY A 164 12.55 5.54 15.79
C GLY A 164 12.74 6.39 14.53
N ASP A 165 13.29 5.82 13.45
CA ASP A 165 13.44 6.49 12.15
C ASP A 165 12.09 6.85 11.51
N THR A 166 11.03 6.10 11.83
CA THR A 166 9.65 6.44 11.51
C THR A 166 8.72 6.14 12.69
N SER A 167 7.61 6.89 12.80
CA SER A 167 6.58 6.63 13.82
C SER A 167 5.46 5.72 13.34
N GLN A 168 5.33 5.50 12.03
CA GLN A 168 4.30 4.66 11.44
C GLN A 168 4.82 3.92 10.21
N VAL A 169 4.17 2.80 9.88
CA VAL A 169 4.39 2.11 8.60
C VAL A 169 4.14 3.13 7.48
N PRO A 170 5.11 3.37 6.57
CA PRO A 170 4.91 4.23 5.41
C PRO A 170 3.70 3.79 4.60
N ALA A 171 3.17 4.69 3.77
CA ALA A 171 2.06 4.34 2.88
C ALA A 171 2.56 3.47 1.70
N ILE A 172 2.95 2.23 2.01
CA ILE A 172 3.43 1.20 1.08
C ILE A 172 2.32 0.18 0.82
N GLU A 173 2.25 -0.32 -0.40
CA GLU A 173 1.31 -1.32 -0.87
C GLU A 173 2.05 -2.55 -1.42
N PHE A 174 1.57 -3.74 -1.06
CA PHE A 174 2.02 -5.05 -1.49
C PHE A 174 0.91 -5.69 -2.32
N LEU A 175 0.88 -5.38 -3.61
CA LEU A 175 -0.22 -5.78 -4.50
C LEU A 175 0.05 -7.17 -5.04
N PRO A 176 -0.76 -8.19 -4.72
CA PRO A 176 -0.56 -9.52 -5.28
C PRO A 176 -0.79 -9.50 -6.79
N GLN A 177 0.08 -10.18 -7.53
CA GLN A 177 0.05 -10.28 -8.97
C GLN A 177 -0.78 -11.51 -9.38
N LEU A 178 -2.10 -11.37 -9.31
CA LEU A 178 -3.09 -12.40 -9.62
C LEU A 178 -3.94 -12.03 -10.84
N ASP A 179 -4.29 -13.02 -11.65
CA ASP A 179 -5.28 -12.89 -12.70
C ASP A 179 -6.72 -12.81 -12.15
N ALA A 180 -7.72 -12.72 -13.04
CA ALA A 180 -9.13 -12.62 -12.65
C ALA A 180 -9.68 -13.87 -11.94
N PHE A 181 -8.98 -15.00 -12.02
CA PHE A 181 -9.35 -16.29 -11.44
C PHE A 181 -8.53 -16.64 -10.19
N GLY A 182 -7.52 -15.84 -9.86
CA GLY A 182 -6.66 -16.05 -8.70
C GLY A 182 -5.40 -16.85 -9.01
N ASN A 183 -5.06 -17.03 -10.28
CA ASN A 183 -3.79 -17.63 -10.65
C ASN A 183 -2.69 -16.56 -10.60
N PRO A 184 -1.52 -16.84 -10.00
CA PRO A 184 -0.35 -15.98 -10.11
C PRO A 184 0.04 -15.75 -11.58
N TYR A 185 0.41 -14.51 -11.93
CA TYR A 185 0.93 -14.23 -13.27
C TYR A 185 2.28 -14.94 -13.48
N ASP A 186 2.45 -15.59 -14.64
CA ASP A 186 3.76 -16.11 -15.04
C ASP A 186 4.68 -14.94 -15.43
N THR A 187 5.85 -14.85 -14.79
CA THR A 187 6.91 -13.89 -15.14
C THR A 187 7.31 -13.92 -16.62
N LYS A 188 7.07 -15.03 -17.33
CA LYS A 188 7.36 -15.16 -18.76
C LYS A 188 6.29 -14.57 -19.67
N ASP A 189 5.08 -14.33 -19.15
CA ASP A 189 3.90 -13.93 -19.93
C ASP A 189 3.65 -12.41 -19.92
N HIS A 190 4.64 -11.63 -19.49
CA HIS A 190 4.65 -10.14 -19.47
C HIS A 190 4.44 -9.47 -20.84
N ARG A 191 4.11 -10.21 -21.89
CA ARG A 191 3.64 -9.69 -23.17
C ARG A 191 2.11 -9.77 -23.26
N LYS A 192 1.42 -8.92 -22.51
CA LYS A 192 0.22 -8.15 -22.93
C LYS A 192 -0.55 -7.67 -21.70
N SER A 193 -0.11 -6.57 -21.10
CA SER A 193 -1.12 -5.61 -20.68
C SER A 193 -1.81 -5.09 -21.94
N PRO A 194 -3.16 -5.12 -22.05
CA PRO A 194 -3.83 -4.49 -23.17
C PRO A 194 -3.51 -2.99 -23.10
N LYS A 195 -2.70 -2.51 -24.05
CA LYS A 195 -2.59 -1.07 -24.30
C LYS A 195 -4.02 -0.55 -24.41
N LYS A 196 -4.44 0.34 -23.50
CA LYS A 196 -5.62 1.18 -23.73
C LYS A 196 -5.44 1.77 -25.12
N SER A 197 -6.19 1.29 -26.09
CA SER A 197 -6.30 1.96 -27.37
C SER A 197 -6.82 3.34 -27.04
N SER A 198 -5.99 4.35 -27.26
CA SER A 198 -6.44 5.73 -27.31
C SER A 198 -7.51 5.77 -28.39
N LYS A 199 -8.78 5.78 -27.98
CA LYS A 199 -9.87 6.15 -28.88
C LYS A 199 -9.49 7.51 -29.43
N LYS A 200 -9.11 7.55 -30.71
CA LYS A 200 -8.95 8.79 -31.47
C LYS A 200 -10.19 9.62 -31.21
N SER A 201 -10.01 10.74 -30.51
CA SER A 201 -11.00 11.80 -30.40
C SER A 201 -11.32 12.26 -31.82
N SER A 202 -12.47 11.83 -32.34
CA SER A 202 -13.00 12.35 -33.59
C SER A 202 -13.28 13.84 -33.40
N ALA A 203 -12.58 14.66 -34.15
CA ALA A 203 -12.76 16.11 -34.20
C ALA A 203 -14.22 16.44 -34.48
N ARG A 204 -14.92 17.04 -33.51
CA ARG A 204 -16.23 17.66 -33.72
C ARG A 204 -16.01 19.11 -34.14
N VAL A 205 -15.52 19.32 -35.35
CA VAL A 205 -15.57 20.63 -36.01
C VAL A 205 -16.97 20.75 -36.62
N SER A 206 -17.82 21.56 -35.99
CA SER A 206 -19.09 21.98 -36.60
C SER A 206 -18.79 22.97 -37.72
N LYS A 207 -19.06 22.59 -38.98
CA LYS A 207 -19.16 23.53 -40.10
C LYS A 207 -20.59 24.08 -40.11
N LYS A 208 -20.76 25.30 -39.61
CA LYS A 208 -21.63 26.37 -40.16
C LYS A 208 -21.85 27.44 -39.09
N GLY A 209 -21.07 28.51 -39.19
CA GLY A 209 -21.55 29.82 -38.76
C GLY A 209 -22.58 30.29 -39.79
N ALA A 210 -23.77 30.62 -39.32
CA ALA A 210 -24.70 31.50 -40.02
C ALA A 210 -25.51 32.24 -38.96
N ILE A 211 -25.27 33.55 -38.89
CA ILE A 211 -26.12 34.54 -38.23
C ILE A 211 -27.26 34.84 -39.20
N THR A 212 -28.51 34.79 -38.74
CA THR A 212 -29.56 35.64 -39.29
C THR A 212 -30.52 36.09 -38.19
N LYS A 213 -31.01 37.31 -38.41
CA LYS A 213 -31.63 38.31 -37.52
C LYS A 213 -32.75 37.82 -36.61
#